data_AF-A0A4S2V8L6-F1
#
_entry.id   AF-A0A4S2V8L6-F1
#
_cell.length_a   1.000
_cell.length_b   1.000
_cell.length_c   1.000
_cell.angle_alpha   90.00
_cell.angle_beta   90.00
_cell.angle_gamma   90.00
#
_symmetry.space_group_name_H-M   'P 1'
#
loop_
_entity.id
_entity.type
_entity.pdbx_description
1 polymer ?
#
loop_
_entity_poly.entity_id
_entity_poly.type
_entity_poly.pdbx_seq_one_letter_code
_entity_poly.pdbx_strand_id
1 'polypeptide(L)'
;MRLDASGEPVHGPRDHPDLAKMAALGLPFWLAGGQADPEAVAAARAAGAAGVQIGSAFALREESGMAPHLREELRGRARAGTLTVRNDPDASPTAFPFKVAELPGTLSEPEVAAARRRVCDLGFLRTPVRAPRGLLYRCAAEPVRAYVRKAGTRPTPRAGAVRPA
;
A
#
# COMPACT_ATOMS: atom_id res chain seq x y z
N MET A 1 1.00 9.23 11.52
CA MET A 1 -0.04 9.14 10.47
C MET A 1 -1.41 9.30 11.11
N ARG A 2 -2.25 10.16 10.53
CA ARG A 2 -3.66 10.33 10.91
C ARG A 2 -4.49 9.54 9.90
N LEU A 3 -5.43 8.74 10.39
CA LEU A 3 -6.36 7.98 9.57
C LEU A 3 -7.75 8.63 9.61
N ASP A 4 -8.52 8.45 8.54
CA ASP A 4 -9.94 8.82 8.49
C ASP A 4 -10.84 7.70 9.06
N ALA A 5 -12.16 7.86 8.90
CA ALA A 5 -13.14 6.89 9.39
C ALA A 5 -13.10 5.55 8.64
N SER A 6 -12.64 5.52 7.39
CA SER A 6 -12.42 4.29 6.61
C SER A 6 -11.04 3.67 6.87
N GLY A 7 -10.23 4.28 7.74
CA GLY A 7 -8.90 3.77 8.10
C GLY A 7 -7.82 4.11 7.08
N GLU A 8 -8.08 5.03 6.14
CA GLU A 8 -7.10 5.48 5.17
C GLU A 8 -6.29 6.69 5.65
N PRO A 9 -5.03 6.85 5.22
CA PRO A 9 -4.21 8.02 5.53
C PRO A 9 -4.84 9.30 5.02
N VAL A 10 -4.95 10.29 5.90
CA VAL A 10 -5.34 11.63 5.50
C VAL A 10 -4.13 12.37 4.95
N HIS A 11 -4.13 12.60 3.65
CA HIS A 11 -3.16 13.46 2.98
C HIS A 11 -3.53 14.93 3.10
N GLY A 12 -2.53 15.80 3.25
CA GLY A 12 -2.67 17.24 3.33
C GLY A 12 -1.83 17.95 2.26
N PRO A 13 -1.79 19.29 2.29
CA PRO A 13 -1.08 20.09 1.29
C PRO A 13 0.42 19.75 1.16
N ARG A 14 1.03 19.24 2.24
CA ARG A 14 2.45 18.83 2.24
C ARG A 14 2.72 17.53 1.49
N ASP A 15 1.69 16.75 1.20
CA ASP A 15 1.80 15.51 0.42
C ASP A 15 1.73 15.77 -1.09
N HIS A 16 1.44 17.01 -1.51
CA HIS A 16 1.47 17.41 -2.90
C HIS A 16 2.88 17.86 -3.31
N PRO A 17 3.49 17.26 -4.35
CA PRO A 17 4.82 17.65 -4.77
C PRO A 17 4.81 19.05 -5.42
N ASP A 18 5.82 19.85 -5.10
CA ASP A 18 6.06 21.15 -5.75
C ASP A 18 6.89 20.93 -7.03
N LEU A 19 6.20 20.84 -8.17
CA LEU A 19 6.83 20.50 -9.45
C LEU A 19 7.82 21.58 -9.93
N ALA A 20 7.56 22.85 -9.60
CA ALA A 20 8.47 23.94 -9.94
C ALA A 20 9.79 23.80 -9.20
N LYS A 21 9.75 23.44 -7.90
CA LYS A 21 10.96 23.13 -7.13
C LYS A 21 11.67 21.89 -7.64
N MET A 22 10.93 20.85 -8.04
CA MET A 22 11.54 19.65 -8.65
C MET A 22 12.29 20.00 -9.93
N ALA A 23 11.70 20.82 -10.80
CA ALA A 23 12.35 21.28 -12.02
C ALA A 23 13.58 22.16 -11.74
N ALA A 24 13.52 23.02 -10.73
CA ALA A 24 14.63 23.91 -10.34
C ALA A 24 15.89 23.18 -9.87
N LEU A 25 15.81 21.89 -9.53
CA LEU A 25 16.98 21.06 -9.21
C LEU A 25 17.89 20.81 -10.44
N GLY A 26 17.40 21.05 -11.66
CA GLY A 26 18.18 20.86 -12.89
C GLY A 26 18.42 19.39 -13.27
N LEU A 27 17.76 18.45 -12.58
CA LEU A 27 17.83 17.02 -12.85
C LEU A 27 16.51 16.53 -13.49
N PRO A 28 16.56 15.51 -14.37
CA PRO A 28 15.32 14.93 -14.90
C PRO A 28 14.53 14.24 -13.78
N PHE A 29 13.20 14.41 -13.81
CA PHE A 29 12.28 13.74 -12.90
C PHE A 29 11.07 13.18 -13.65
N TRP A 30 10.39 12.21 -13.03
CA TRP A 30 9.21 11.55 -13.60
C TRP A 30 8.05 11.63 -12.61
N LEU A 31 6.85 11.92 -13.11
CA LEU A 31 5.63 11.85 -12.29
C LEU A 31 5.10 10.42 -12.25
N ALA A 32 4.66 9.98 -11.07
CA ALA A 32 4.10 8.66 -10.87
C ALA A 32 2.80 8.74 -10.08
N GLY A 33 1.92 7.75 -10.28
CA GLY A 33 0.61 7.69 -9.62
C GLY A 33 -0.49 8.37 -10.45
N GLY A 34 -1.42 7.57 -10.96
CA GLY A 34 -2.56 8.06 -11.74
C GLY A 34 -2.23 8.61 -13.14
N GLN A 35 -0.96 8.58 -13.57
CA GLN A 35 -0.51 9.17 -14.84
C GLN A 35 -0.71 8.21 -16.04
N ALA A 36 -1.94 7.75 -16.30
CA ALA A 36 -2.19 6.65 -17.24
C ALA A 36 -2.95 7.04 -18.52
N ASP A 37 -3.24 8.32 -18.73
CA ASP A 37 -3.89 8.87 -19.92
C ASP A 37 -3.00 9.89 -20.65
N PRO A 38 -3.21 10.11 -21.97
CA PRO A 38 -2.39 11.02 -22.76
C PRO A 38 -2.31 12.44 -22.21
N GLU A 39 -3.41 12.96 -21.66
CA GLU A 39 -3.52 14.30 -21.10
C GLU A 39 -2.63 14.45 -19.86
N ALA A 40 -2.64 13.45 -18.97
CA ALA A 40 -1.76 13.39 -17.80
C ALA A 40 -0.27 13.36 -18.20
N VAL A 41 0.08 12.63 -19.25
CA VAL A 41 1.46 12.61 -19.78
C VAL A 41 1.87 13.98 -20.33
N ALA A 42 0.98 14.62 -21.10
CA ALA A 42 1.23 15.96 -21.63
C ALA A 42 1.38 16.99 -20.50
N ALA A 43 0.51 16.93 -19.49
CA ALA A 43 0.56 17.80 -18.32
C ALA A 43 1.86 17.61 -17.52
N ALA A 44 2.30 16.37 -17.31
CA ALA A 44 3.56 16.07 -16.64
C ALA A 44 4.76 16.71 -17.37
N ARG A 45 4.80 16.56 -18.70
CA ARG A 45 5.85 17.17 -19.54
C ARG A 45 5.80 18.69 -19.52
N ALA A 46 4.62 19.28 -19.61
CA ALA A 46 4.42 20.73 -19.53
C ALA A 46 4.87 21.30 -18.17
N ALA A 47 4.73 20.51 -17.09
CA ALA A 47 5.22 20.84 -15.76
C ALA A 47 6.75 20.64 -15.57
N GLY A 48 7.48 20.29 -16.64
CA GLY A 48 8.94 20.13 -16.63
C GLY A 48 9.42 18.71 -16.33
N ALA A 49 8.54 17.72 -16.19
CA ALA A 49 8.95 16.33 -16.03
C ALA A 49 9.52 15.76 -17.34
N ALA A 50 10.51 14.88 -17.24
CA ALA A 50 11.03 14.13 -18.38
C ALA A 50 10.00 13.12 -18.93
N GLY A 51 9.08 12.67 -18.06
CA GLY A 51 7.99 11.77 -18.44
C GLY A 51 7.19 11.31 -17.23
N VAL A 52 6.57 10.14 -17.36
CA VAL A 52 5.75 9.51 -16.32
C VAL A 52 6.17 8.07 -16.06
N GLN A 53 5.84 7.57 -14.87
CA GLN A 53 5.92 6.15 -14.53
C GLN A 53 4.51 5.58 -14.34
N ILE A 54 4.20 4.53 -15.09
CA ILE A 54 2.88 3.90 -15.12
C ILE A 54 2.97 2.50 -14.53
N GLY A 55 2.28 2.27 -13.41
CA GLY A 55 2.24 0.97 -12.74
C GLY A 55 0.99 0.16 -13.12
N SER A 56 -0.16 0.52 -12.55
CA SER A 56 -1.39 -0.30 -12.60
C SER A 56 -1.84 -0.67 -14.00
N ALA A 57 -1.73 0.23 -14.99
CA ALA A 57 -2.12 -0.09 -16.36
C ALA A 57 -1.25 -1.20 -16.99
N PHE A 58 0.06 -1.22 -16.69
CA PHE A 58 0.98 -2.26 -17.14
C PHE A 58 0.87 -3.55 -16.32
N ALA A 59 0.63 -3.44 -15.01
CA ALA A 59 0.33 -4.59 -14.16
C ALA A 59 -0.94 -5.35 -14.61
N LEU A 60 -1.87 -4.66 -15.28
CA LEU A 60 -3.08 -5.26 -15.83
C LEU A 60 -2.92 -5.72 -17.28
N ARG A 61 -1.72 -5.80 -17.86
CA ARG A 61 -1.48 -6.36 -19.20
C ARG A 61 -1.32 -7.88 -19.15
N GLU A 62 -1.40 -8.53 -20.31
CA GLU A 62 -1.37 -9.99 -20.42
C GLU A 62 0.00 -10.57 -20.02
N GLU A 63 1.04 -9.79 -20.25
CA GLU A 63 2.45 -10.08 -20.06
C GLU A 63 2.92 -9.89 -18.60
N SER A 64 2.06 -9.36 -17.71
CA SER A 64 2.41 -8.93 -16.34
C SER A 64 2.73 -10.04 -15.34
N GLY A 65 2.55 -11.31 -15.72
CA GLY A 65 2.64 -12.46 -14.80
C GLY A 65 1.52 -12.53 -13.75
N MET A 66 0.61 -11.56 -13.72
CA MET A 66 -0.58 -11.60 -12.86
C MET A 66 -1.48 -12.76 -13.26
N ALA A 67 -2.06 -13.46 -12.28
CA ALA A 67 -3.00 -14.54 -12.52
C ALA A 67 -4.17 -14.04 -13.42
N PRO A 68 -4.50 -14.75 -14.52
CA PRO A 68 -5.48 -14.25 -15.49
C PRO A 68 -6.82 -13.87 -14.90
N HIS A 69 -7.37 -14.69 -13.99
CA HIS A 69 -8.66 -14.43 -13.34
C HIS A 69 -8.65 -13.12 -12.53
N LEU A 70 -7.59 -12.83 -11.76
CA LEU A 70 -7.47 -11.59 -10.99
C LEU A 70 -7.39 -10.37 -11.93
N ARG A 71 -6.62 -10.49 -13.01
CA ARG A 71 -6.47 -9.42 -14.00
C ARG A 71 -7.79 -9.12 -14.70
N GLU A 72 -8.53 -10.15 -15.10
CA GLU A 72 -9.84 -10.03 -15.75
C GLU A 72 -10.86 -9.39 -14.82
N GLU A 73 -10.92 -9.82 -13.56
CA GLU A 73 -11.83 -9.24 -12.57
C GLU A 73 -11.51 -7.78 -12.28
N LEU A 74 -10.22 -7.43 -12.11
CA LEU A 74 -9.78 -6.04 -11.93
C LEU A 74 -10.16 -5.16 -13.13
N ARG A 75 -9.93 -5.64 -14.36
CA ARG A 75 -10.31 -4.94 -15.59
C ARG A 75 -11.82 -4.74 -15.66
N GLY A 76 -12.61 -5.77 -15.34
CA GLY A 76 -14.07 -5.73 -15.33
C GLY A 76 -14.61 -4.69 -14.34
N ARG A 77 -14.15 -4.75 -13.08
CA ARG A 77 -14.55 -3.80 -12.02
C ARG A 77 -14.11 -2.38 -12.33
N ALA A 78 -12.90 -2.19 -12.86
CA ALA A 78 -12.41 -0.87 -13.26
C ALA A 78 -13.28 -0.26 -14.37
N ARG A 79 -13.63 -1.03 -15.41
CA ARG A 79 -14.52 -0.57 -16.49
C ARG A 79 -15.93 -0.26 -16.00
N ALA A 80 -16.42 -1.03 -15.03
CA ALA A 80 -17.73 -0.81 -14.42
C ALA A 80 -17.75 0.32 -13.38
N GLY A 81 -16.59 0.91 -13.02
CA GLY A 81 -16.51 1.92 -11.96
C GLY A 81 -16.77 1.37 -10.56
N THR A 82 -16.62 0.05 -10.35
CA THR A 82 -16.92 -0.65 -9.08
C THR A 82 -15.66 -1.16 -8.37
N LEU A 83 -14.49 -0.83 -8.89
CA LEU A 83 -13.21 -1.19 -8.28
C LEU A 83 -12.90 -0.27 -7.10
N THR A 84 -12.93 -0.81 -5.90
CA THR A 84 -12.45 -0.11 -4.70
C THR A 84 -10.96 -0.36 -4.50
N VAL A 85 -10.19 0.70 -4.31
CA VAL A 85 -8.77 0.63 -3.94
C VAL A 85 -8.56 1.50 -2.71
N ARG A 86 -7.94 0.92 -1.67
CA ARG A 86 -7.70 1.60 -0.40
C ARG A 86 -6.22 1.69 -0.10
N ASN A 87 -5.82 2.74 0.60
CA ASN A 87 -4.47 2.86 1.13
C ASN A 87 -4.42 2.20 2.52
N ASP A 88 -4.15 0.90 2.56
CA ASP A 88 -4.18 0.10 3.78
C ASP A 88 -2.84 0.15 4.54
N PRO A 89 -2.79 0.75 5.75
CA PRO A 89 -1.60 0.77 6.58
C PRO A 89 -1.26 -0.59 7.22
N ASP A 90 -2.22 -1.51 7.34
CA ASP A 90 -2.04 -2.82 7.97
C ASP A 90 -1.55 -3.89 6.97
N ALA A 91 -1.59 -3.59 5.66
CA ALA A 91 -1.11 -4.48 4.60
C ALA A 91 0.41 -4.75 4.66
N SER A 92 1.18 -3.92 5.37
CA SER A 92 2.63 -4.06 5.51
C SER A 92 3.10 -4.01 6.97
N PRO A 93 4.14 -4.79 7.34
CA PRO A 93 4.72 -4.73 8.68
C PRO A 93 5.41 -3.40 9.01
N THR A 94 5.64 -2.52 8.03
CA THR A 94 6.23 -1.19 8.24
C THR A 94 5.20 -0.13 8.65
N ALA A 95 3.90 -0.46 8.60
CA ALA A 95 2.79 0.50 8.72
C ALA A 95 2.79 1.61 7.66
N PHE A 96 3.61 1.49 6.62
CA PHE A 96 3.52 2.35 5.44
C PHE A 96 2.31 1.90 4.60
N PRO A 97 1.38 2.79 4.22
CA PRO A 97 0.17 2.42 3.49
C PRO A 97 0.46 1.83 2.12
N PHE A 98 -0.17 0.70 1.82
CA PHE A 98 -0.16 0.09 0.49
C PHE A 98 -1.49 0.31 -0.20
N LYS A 99 -1.47 0.59 -1.51
CA LYS A 99 -2.70 0.55 -2.32
C LYS A 99 -3.12 -0.90 -2.52
N VAL A 100 -4.24 -1.29 -1.91
CA VAL A 100 -4.82 -2.62 -1.99
C VAL A 100 -6.14 -2.52 -2.75
N ALA A 101 -6.26 -3.28 -3.84
CA ALA A 101 -7.52 -3.47 -4.53
C ALA A 101 -8.39 -4.46 -3.75
N GLU A 102 -9.64 -4.11 -3.48
CA GLU A 102 -10.58 -5.01 -2.83
C GLU A 102 -11.12 -6.02 -3.83
N LEU A 103 -10.69 -7.28 -3.69
CA LEU A 103 -11.06 -8.39 -4.56
C LEU A 103 -11.45 -9.61 -3.72
N PRO A 104 -12.59 -10.25 -4.04
CA PRO A 104 -12.99 -11.48 -3.37
C PRO A 104 -11.94 -12.60 -3.43
N GLY A 105 -11.81 -13.36 -2.35
CA GLY A 105 -10.86 -14.47 -2.26
C GLY A 105 -9.38 -14.07 -2.17
N THR A 106 -9.08 -12.78 -1.98
CA THR A 106 -7.70 -12.29 -1.85
C THR A 106 -7.40 -11.80 -0.44
N LEU A 107 -6.14 -11.41 -0.19
CA LEU A 107 -5.72 -10.87 1.11
C LEU A 107 -6.36 -9.52 1.47
N SER A 108 -7.14 -8.90 0.57
CA SER A 108 -7.97 -7.76 0.94
C SER A 108 -9.13 -8.14 1.86
N GLU A 109 -9.52 -9.43 1.89
CA GLU A 109 -10.59 -9.91 2.77
C GLU A 109 -10.05 -10.27 4.16
N PRO A 110 -10.68 -9.78 5.25
CA PRO A 110 -10.22 -10.05 6.62
C PRO A 110 -10.16 -11.54 6.95
N GLU A 111 -11.10 -12.34 6.45
CA GLU A 111 -11.18 -13.77 6.72
C GLU A 111 -10.02 -14.54 6.05
N VAL A 112 -9.74 -14.23 4.78
CA VAL A 112 -8.60 -14.80 4.03
C VAL A 112 -7.27 -14.37 4.67
N ALA A 113 -7.15 -13.09 5.04
CA ALA A 113 -5.97 -12.57 5.71
C ALA A 113 -5.73 -13.22 7.09
N ALA A 114 -6.81 -13.48 7.86
CA ALA A 114 -6.74 -14.12 9.17
C ALA A 114 -6.39 -15.61 9.09
N ALA A 115 -6.86 -16.30 8.05
CA ALA A 115 -6.53 -17.71 7.79
C ALA A 115 -5.05 -17.90 7.41
N ARG A 116 -4.38 -16.85 6.91
CA ARG A 116 -2.98 -16.92 6.49
C ARG A 116 -2.04 -17.16 7.68
N ARG A 117 -1.18 -18.18 7.56
CA ARG A 117 -0.10 -18.40 8.53
C ARG A 117 0.91 -17.24 8.47
N ARG A 118 0.96 -16.45 9.55
CA ARG A 118 1.98 -15.41 9.74
C ARG A 118 3.38 -16.01 9.85
N VAL A 119 4.34 -15.44 9.11
CA VAL A 119 5.75 -15.84 9.10
C VAL A 119 6.63 -14.62 8.86
N CYS A 120 7.77 -14.56 9.57
CA CYS A 120 8.84 -13.58 9.35
C CYS A 120 10.19 -14.31 9.39
N ASP A 121 10.48 -14.98 8.28
CA ASP A 121 11.69 -15.76 8.02
C ASP A 121 12.84 -14.88 7.52
N LEU A 122 12.59 -13.93 6.61
CA LEU A 122 13.63 -13.05 6.05
C LEU A 122 14.20 -12.03 7.04
N GLY A 123 13.37 -11.53 7.97
CA GLY A 123 13.82 -10.64 9.04
C GLY A 123 14.24 -9.21 8.65
N PHE A 124 14.17 -8.82 7.38
CA PHE A 124 14.60 -7.49 6.89
C PHE A 124 13.85 -6.30 7.49
N LEU A 125 12.61 -6.52 7.93
CA LEU A 125 11.73 -5.46 8.46
C LEU A 125 11.55 -5.57 10.00
N ARG A 126 12.52 -6.17 10.69
CA ARG A 126 12.51 -6.26 12.15
C ARG A 126 12.93 -4.94 12.78
N THR A 127 12.21 -4.51 13.81
CA THR A 127 12.56 -3.36 14.64
C THR A 127 13.29 -3.84 15.90
N PRO A 128 14.43 -3.22 16.25
CA PRO A 128 15.09 -3.47 17.53
C PRO A 128 14.23 -2.91 18.68
N VAL A 129 14.08 -3.67 19.75
CA VAL A 129 13.41 -3.22 20.98
C VAL A 129 14.24 -3.60 22.21
N ARG A 130 14.19 -2.73 23.21
CA ARG A 130 14.90 -2.96 24.47
C ARG A 130 14.13 -3.98 25.33
N ALA A 131 14.86 -4.95 25.83
CA ALA A 131 14.36 -6.00 26.71
C ALA A 131 15.20 -6.05 28.01
N PRO A 132 14.71 -6.73 29.07
CA PRO A 132 15.42 -6.79 30.35
C PRO A 132 16.85 -7.36 30.24
N ARG A 133 17.09 -8.27 29.27
CA ARG A 133 18.38 -8.94 29.06
C ARG A 133 19.13 -8.46 27.81
N GLY A 134 18.81 -7.27 27.28
CA GLY A 134 19.48 -6.69 26.11
C GLY A 134 18.53 -6.30 24.98
N LEU A 135 19.02 -6.31 23.75
CA LEU A 135 18.26 -5.94 22.57
C LEU A 135 17.62 -7.19 21.94
N LEU A 136 16.34 -7.11 21.59
CA LEU A 136 15.67 -8.14 20.81
C LEU A 136 15.08 -7.53 19.54
N TYR A 137 14.81 -8.38 18.54
CA TYR A 137 14.24 -7.96 17.26
C TYR A 137 12.80 -8.46 17.11
N ARG A 138 11.90 -7.52 16.82
CA ARG A 138 10.45 -7.76 16.69
C ARG A 138 9.97 -7.42 15.28
N CYS A 139 9.04 -8.18 14.73
CA CYS A 139 8.46 -7.90 13.41
C CYS A 139 6.93 -8.03 13.45
N ALA A 140 6.21 -7.05 12.92
CA ALA A 140 4.75 -7.10 12.86
C ALA A 140 4.21 -8.27 12.01
N ALA A 141 5.01 -8.89 11.14
CA ALA A 141 4.63 -10.07 10.36
C ALA A 141 4.90 -11.42 11.06
N GLU A 142 5.56 -11.44 12.22
CA GLU A 142 5.84 -12.70 12.93
C GLU A 142 4.57 -13.35 13.50
N PRO A 143 4.59 -14.65 13.85
CA PRO A 143 3.46 -15.30 14.50
C PRO A 143 3.02 -14.50 15.74
N VAL A 144 1.70 -14.32 15.93
CA VAL A 144 1.15 -13.45 17.00
C VAL A 144 1.74 -13.80 18.37
N ARG A 145 1.84 -15.09 18.69
CA ARG A 145 2.47 -15.57 19.93
C ARG A 145 3.91 -15.10 20.11
N ALA A 146 4.71 -15.03 19.04
CA ALA A 146 6.09 -14.58 19.09
C ALA A 146 6.17 -13.07 19.26
N TYR A 147 5.31 -12.32 18.55
CA TYR A 147 5.20 -10.87 18.68
C TYR A 147 4.85 -10.45 20.12
N VAL A 148 3.85 -11.11 20.72
CA VAL A 148 3.38 -10.82 22.08
C VAL A 148 4.46 -11.14 23.12
N ARG A 149 5.16 -12.28 23.00
CA ARG A 149 6.31 -12.61 23.88
C ARG A 149 7.42 -11.57 23.85
N LYS A 150 7.55 -10.83 22.75
CA LYS A 150 8.52 -9.74 22.55
C LYS A 150 7.96 -8.38 23.00
N ALA A 151 7.08 -8.40 24.00
CA ALA A 151 6.40 -7.23 24.56
C ALA A 151 5.70 -6.36 23.50
N GLY A 152 5.23 -6.98 22.42
CA GLY A 152 4.41 -6.31 21.42
C GLY A 152 2.94 -6.38 21.80
N THR A 153 2.26 -5.24 21.86
CA THR A 153 0.79 -5.21 21.95
C THR A 153 0.22 -5.73 20.64
N ARG A 154 -0.60 -6.79 20.68
CA ARG A 154 -1.18 -7.44 19.49
C ARG A 154 -1.49 -6.38 18.43
N PRO A 155 -0.97 -6.48 17.19
CA PRO A 155 -1.54 -5.72 16.10
C PRO A 155 -2.94 -6.30 15.92
N THR A 156 -3.93 -5.72 16.60
CA THR A 156 -5.29 -5.78 16.12
C THR A 156 -5.22 -5.26 14.69
N PRO A 157 -5.82 -5.95 13.70
CA PRO A 157 -6.25 -5.22 12.52
C PRO A 157 -6.96 -3.98 13.06
N ARG A 158 -6.56 -2.79 12.65
CA ARG A 158 -7.31 -1.59 12.99
C ARG A 158 -8.59 -1.68 12.16
N ALA A 159 -9.48 -2.57 12.59
CA ALA A 159 -10.83 -2.62 12.10
C ALA A 159 -11.38 -1.22 12.34
N GLY A 160 -11.56 -0.46 11.25
CA GLY A 160 -12.54 0.60 11.23
C GLY A 160 -13.79 -0.03 11.82
N ALA A 161 -14.19 0.46 12.98
CA ALA A 161 -15.39 0.01 13.65
C ALA A 161 -16.57 0.40 12.75
N VAL A 162 -16.93 -0.46 11.81
CA VAL A 162 -18.28 -0.49 11.28
C VAL A 162 -19.13 -1.00 12.44
N ARG A 163 -19.63 -0.06 13.25
CA ARG A 163 -20.75 -0.35 14.15
C ARG A 163 -21.93 -0.72 13.24
N PRO A 164 -22.60 -1.86 13.45
CA PRO A 164 -23.85 -2.11 12.76
C PRO A 164 -24.88 -1.03 13.16
N ALA A 165 -25.66 -0.61 12.18
CA ALA A 165 -26.85 0.21 12.38
C ALA A 165 -27.91 -0.55 13.20
#